data_AF-A0A976HG20-F1
#
_entry.id   AF-A0A976HG20-F1
#
_cell.length_a   1.000
_cell.length_b   1.000
_cell.length_c   1.000
_cell.angle_alpha   90.00
_cell.angle_beta   90.00
_cell.angle_gamma   90.00
#
_symmetry.space_group_name_H-M   'P 1'
#
loop_
_entity.id
_entity.type
_entity.pdbx_description
1 polymer ?
#
loop_
_entity_poly.entity_id
_entity_poly.type
_entity_poly.pdbx_seq_one_letter_code
_entity_poly.pdbx_strand_id
1 'polypeptide(L)'
;MPFRTLDPALILATAERLEARISERFPDRGLALVAREVVALSRTVAAEVKALTPPIWWLRGLVALVVLAGGAVFVWVGSVIPLNQVGRAAIGSVETLEAAINTGL
;
A
#
# COMPACT_ATOMS: atom_id res chain seq x y z
N MET A 1 -4.64 -19.16 10.21
CA MET A 1 -5.62 -19.45 9.14
C MET A 1 -6.06 -18.14 8.52
N PRO A 2 -5.75 -17.85 7.25
CA PRO A 2 -5.99 -16.53 6.66
C PRO A 2 -7.47 -16.41 6.27
N PHE A 3 -8.33 -16.04 7.22
CA PHE A 3 -9.73 -15.64 6.96
C PHE A 3 -9.85 -14.21 6.37
N ARG A 4 -8.75 -13.63 5.85
CA ARG A 4 -8.69 -12.22 5.44
C ARG A 4 -8.94 -11.96 3.96
N THR A 5 -9.11 -13.01 3.17
CA THR A 5 -9.34 -12.91 1.73
C THR A 5 -10.60 -13.69 1.37
N LEU A 6 -11.66 -12.95 1.06
CA LEU A 6 -12.89 -13.48 0.50
C LEU A 6 -12.71 -13.63 -1.01
N ASP A 7 -12.89 -14.85 -1.52
CA ASP A 7 -12.88 -15.12 -2.96
C ASP A 7 -14.29 -14.84 -3.53
N PRO A 8 -14.44 -13.85 -4.43
CA PRO A 8 -15.73 -13.52 -5.04
C PRO A 8 -16.39 -14.69 -5.77
N ALA A 9 -15.60 -15.58 -6.37
CA ALA A 9 -16.12 -16.74 -7.09
C ALA A 9 -16.72 -17.78 -6.14
N LEU A 10 -16.07 -18.02 -4.99
CA LEU A 10 -16.58 -18.93 -3.97
C LEU A 10 -17.84 -18.37 -3.30
N ILE A 11 -17.90 -17.06 -3.07
CA ILE A 11 -19.12 -16.40 -2.55
C ILE A 11 -20.28 -16.59 -3.52
N LEU A 12 -20.07 -16.30 -4.81
CA LEU A 12 -21.12 -16.42 -5.82
C LEU A 12 -21.59 -17.87 -5.98
N ALA A 13 -20.67 -18.84 -6.04
CA ALA A 13 -21.03 -20.26 -6.13
C ALA A 13 -21.83 -20.74 -4.91
N THR A 14 -21.52 -20.23 -3.72
CA THR A 14 -22.26 -20.56 -2.50
C THR A 14 -23.65 -19.94 -2.52
N ALA A 15 -23.78 -18.69 -2.96
CA ALA A 15 -25.06 -17.98 -3.10
C ALA A 15 -25.97 -18.67 -4.13
N GLU A 16 -25.44 -19.07 -5.29
CA GLU A 16 -26.19 -19.78 -6.34
C GLU A 16 -26.66 -21.16 -5.83
N ARG A 17 -25.81 -21.89 -5.10
CA ARG A 17 -26.20 -23.17 -4.51
C ARG A 17 -27.28 -23.02 -3.43
N LEU A 18 -27.25 -21.92 -2.68
CA LEU A 18 -28.26 -21.62 -1.68
C LEU A 18 -29.61 -21.26 -2.34
N GLU A 19 -29.60 -20.43 -3.38
CA GLU A 19 -30.80 -20.07 -4.15
C GLU A 19 -31.44 -21.30 -4.81
N ALA A 20 -30.65 -22.19 -5.41
CA ALA A 20 -31.15 -23.44 -5.99
C ALA A 20 -31.85 -24.33 -4.95
N ARG A 21 -31.29 -24.45 -3.74
CA ARG A 21 -31.89 -25.25 -2.65
C ARG A 21 -33.16 -24.62 -2.10
N ILE A 22 -33.19 -23.29 -1.98
CA ILE A 22 -34.35 -22.58 -1.46
C ILE A 22 -35.49 -22.60 -2.48
N SER A 23 -35.20 -22.42 -3.77
CA SER A 23 -36.20 -22.48 -4.83
C SER A 23 -36.79 -23.87 -5.01
N GLU A 24 -36.00 -24.94 -4.85
CA GLU A 24 -36.47 -26.32 -4.88
C GLU A 24 -37.42 -26.65 -3.71
N ARG A 25 -37.11 -26.14 -2.50
CA ARG A 25 -37.83 -26.51 -1.27
C ARG A 25 -38.96 -25.55 -0.90
N PHE A 26 -38.88 -24.29 -1.34
CA PHE A 26 -39.82 -23.22 -1.00
C PHE A 26 -40.10 -22.29 -2.21
N PRO A 27 -40.65 -22.81 -3.32
CA PRO A 27 -40.76 -22.09 -4.58
C PRO A 27 -41.59 -20.80 -4.51
N ASP A 28 -42.72 -20.81 -3.78
CA ASP A 28 -43.65 -19.67 -3.67
C ASP A 28 -43.51 -18.89 -2.36
N ARG A 29 -42.35 -18.96 -1.70
CA ARG A 29 -42.10 -18.21 -0.45
C ARG A 29 -41.12 -17.07 -0.72
N GLY A 30 -41.28 -15.97 0.03
CA GLY A 30 -40.39 -14.80 -0.06
C GLY A 30 -38.90 -15.12 0.14
N LEU A 31 -38.56 -16.25 0.75
CA LEU A 31 -37.18 -16.74 0.89
C LEU A 31 -36.51 -16.98 -0.47
N ALA A 32 -37.23 -17.47 -1.48
CA ALA A 32 -36.68 -17.66 -2.82
C ALA A 32 -36.34 -16.31 -3.48
N LEU A 33 -37.16 -15.28 -3.25
CA LEU A 33 -36.93 -13.93 -3.73
C LEU A 33 -35.68 -13.31 -3.07
N VAL A 34 -35.54 -13.43 -1.75
CA VAL A 34 -34.34 -12.97 -1.03
C VAL A 34 -33.09 -13.69 -1.52
N ALA A 35 -33.15 -15.01 -1.72
CA ALA A 35 -32.01 -15.78 -2.19
C ALA A 35 -31.55 -15.33 -3.59
N ARG A 36 -32.48 -15.02 -4.49
CA ARG A 36 -32.18 -14.43 -5.80
C ARG A 36 -31.53 -13.05 -5.70
N GLU A 37 -32.04 -12.21 -4.80
CA GLU A 37 -31.49 -10.88 -4.58
C GLU A 37 -30.06 -10.94 -4.02
N VAL A 38 -29.77 -11.89 -3.14
CA VAL A 38 -28.40 -12.14 -2.63
C VAL A 38 -27.45 -12.54 -3.76
N VAL A 39 -27.88 -13.41 -4.68
CA VAL A 39 -27.07 -13.78 -5.87
C VAL A 39 -26.82 -12.58 -6.76
N ALA A 40 -27.85 -11.79 -7.04
CA ALA A 40 -27.75 -10.59 -7.86
C ALA A 40 -26.78 -9.56 -7.24
N LEU A 41 -26.92 -9.29 -5.94
CA LEU A 41 -26.05 -8.38 -5.21
C LEU A 41 -24.60 -8.88 -5.20
N SER A 42 -24.38 -10.17 -4.93
CA SER A 42 -23.04 -10.77 -4.93
C SER A 42 -22.35 -10.61 -6.28
N ARG A 43 -23.08 -10.76 -7.38
CA ARG A 43 -22.57 -10.57 -8.75
C ARG A 43 -22.21 -9.11 -9.02
N THR A 44 -23.05 -8.17 -8.61
CA THR A 44 -22.79 -6.72 -8.75
C THR A 44 -21.54 -6.31 -7.97
N VAL A 45 -21.45 -6.70 -6.70
CA VAL A 45 -20.29 -6.40 -5.85
C VAL A 45 -19.01 -7.00 -6.44
N ALA A 46 -19.05 -8.24 -6.92
CA ALA A 46 -17.88 -8.87 -7.55
C ALA A 46 -17.40 -8.10 -8.79
N ALA A 47 -18.32 -7.57 -9.61
CA ALA A 47 -17.99 -6.76 -10.78
C ALA A 47 -17.39 -5.40 -10.38
N GLU A 48 -17.96 -4.73 -9.38
CA GLU A 48 -17.50 -3.43 -8.89
C GLU A 48 -16.10 -3.55 -8.26
N VAL A 49 -15.89 -4.55 -7.40
CA VAL A 49 -14.59 -4.83 -6.82
C VAL A 49 -13.57 -5.11 -7.92
N LYS A 50 -13.91 -5.91 -8.94
CA LYS A 50 -13.01 -6.17 -10.08
C LYS A 50 -12.63 -4.89 -10.83
N ALA A 51 -13.55 -3.93 -10.94
CA ALA A 51 -13.29 -2.64 -11.56
C ALA A 51 -12.42 -1.70 -10.70
N LEU A 52 -12.50 -1.82 -9.37
CA LEU A 52 -11.74 -1.00 -8.40
C LEU A 52 -10.40 -1.62 -7.99
N THR A 53 -10.22 -2.93 -8.20
CA THR A 53 -8.99 -3.66 -7.90
C THR A 53 -7.75 -3.23 -8.69
N PRO A 54 -7.81 -2.80 -9.98
CA PRO A 54 -6.60 -2.55 -10.73
C PRO A 54 -5.74 -1.45 -10.05
N PRO A 55 -4.41 -1.65 -10.01
CA PRO A 55 -3.52 -0.72 -9.33
C PRO A 55 -3.50 0.64 -10.03
N ILE A 56 -3.45 1.70 -9.23
CA ILE A 56 -3.39 3.09 -9.70
C ILE A 56 -1.96 3.39 -10.20
N TRP A 57 -1.69 3.04 -11.46
CA TRP A 57 -0.35 3.17 -12.06
C TRP A 57 0.19 4.60 -12.09
N TRP A 58 -0.68 5.60 -12.32
CA TRP A 58 -0.26 7.00 -12.34
C TRP A 58 0.26 7.46 -10.97
N LEU A 59 -0.38 7.00 -9.88
CA LEU A 59 0.03 7.33 -8.52
C LEU A 59 1.40 6.72 -8.21
N ARG A 60 1.65 5.49 -8.67
CA ARG A 60 2.98 4.87 -8.57
C ARG A 60 4.04 5.67 -9.31
N GLY A 61 3.71 6.18 -10.51
CA GLY A 61 4.59 7.07 -11.28
C GLY A 61 4.91 8.38 -10.52
N LEU A 62 3.89 8.99 -9.91
CA LEU A 62 4.07 10.19 -9.08
C LEU A 62 4.98 9.92 -7.88
N VAL A 63 4.77 8.81 -7.16
CA VAL A 63 5.63 8.41 -6.03
C VAL A 63 7.07 8.21 -6.50
N ALA A 64 7.29 7.51 -7.62
CA ALA A 64 8.62 7.32 -8.18
C ALA A 64 9.29 8.66 -8.54
N LEU A 65 8.54 9.59 -9.14
CA LEU A 65 9.03 10.94 -9.45
C LEU A 65 9.48 11.68 -8.19
N VAL A 66 8.69 11.65 -7.13
CA VAL A 66 9.01 12.30 -5.85
C VAL A 66 10.28 11.70 -5.22
N VAL A 67 10.40 10.38 -5.24
CA VAL A 67 11.60 9.68 -4.73
C VAL A 67 12.84 10.06 -5.54
N LEU A 68 12.75 10.09 -6.86
CA LEU A 68 13.86 10.49 -7.74
C LEU A 68 14.24 11.96 -7.54
N ALA A 69 13.27 12.86 -7.40
CA ALA A 69 13.52 14.26 -7.12
C ALA A 69 14.25 14.44 -5.78
N GLY A 70 13.82 13.75 -4.73
CA GLY A 70 14.53 13.74 -3.45
C GLY A 70 15.96 13.23 -3.58
N GLY A 71 16.17 12.08 -4.24
CA GLY A 71 17.50 11.55 -4.51
C GLY A 71 18.40 12.50 -5.29
N ALA A 72 17.84 13.20 -6.30
CA ALA A 72 18.57 14.20 -7.08
C ALA A 72 19.03 15.37 -6.21
N VAL A 73 18.20 15.83 -5.26
CA VAL A 73 18.60 16.87 -4.28
C VAL A 73 19.76 16.39 -3.43
N PHE A 74 19.75 15.15 -2.92
CA PHE A 74 20.87 14.61 -2.14
C PHE A 74 22.17 14.54 -2.95
N VAL A 75 22.09 14.06 -4.19
CA VAL A 75 23.24 14.01 -5.10
C VAL A 75 23.77 15.43 -5.36
N TRP A 76 22.88 16.39 -5.61
CA TRP A 76 23.24 17.77 -5.85
C TRP A 76 23.92 18.41 -4.63
N VAL A 77 23.34 18.29 -3.44
CA VAL A 77 23.93 18.79 -2.18
C VAL A 77 25.30 18.15 -1.93
N GLY A 78 25.41 16.83 -2.10
CA GLY A 78 26.68 16.11 -1.95
C GLY A 78 27.76 16.56 -2.95
N SER A 79 27.37 17.01 -4.15
CA SER A 79 28.31 17.52 -5.16
C SER A 79 28.82 18.94 -4.87
N VAL A 80 28.01 19.77 -4.19
CA VAL A 80 28.35 21.17 -3.88
C VAL A 80 29.14 21.30 -2.57
N ILE A 81 28.89 20.42 -1.60
CA ILE A 81 29.61 20.43 -0.33
C ILE A 81 31.02 19.85 -0.52
N PRO A 82 32.10 20.62 -0.24
CA PRO A 82 33.45 20.06 -0.20
C PRO A 82 33.60 19.14 1.01
N LEU A 83 33.23 17.86 0.83
CA LEU A 83 33.27 16.82 1.87
C LEU A 83 34.67 16.66 2.49
N ASN A 84 35.72 17.02 1.76
CA ASN A 84 37.11 17.05 2.23
C ASN A 84 37.38 18.14 3.29
N GLN A 85 36.63 19.25 3.30
CA GLN A 85 36.74 20.29 4.30
C GLN A 85 35.90 19.97 5.54
N VAL A 86 34.73 19.35 5.37
CA VAL A 86 33.90 18.89 6.50
C VAL A 86 34.65 17.85 7.33
N GLY A 87 35.34 16.91 6.70
CA GLY A 87 36.20 15.94 7.39
C GLY A 87 37.37 16.61 8.14
N ARG A 88 38.04 17.59 7.51
CA ARG A 88 39.14 18.33 8.16
C ARG A 88 38.66 19.25 9.29
N ALA A 89 37.48 19.85 9.17
CA ALA A 89 36.89 20.67 10.23
C ALA A 89 36.50 19.81 11.44
N ALA A 90 35.94 18.62 11.21
CA ALA A 90 35.63 17.66 12.27
C ALA A 90 36.90 17.16 13.00
N ILE A 91 37.97 16.84 12.26
CA ILE A 91 39.26 16.44 12.84
C ILE A 91 39.92 17.62 13.58
N GLY A 92 39.93 18.81 12.99
CA GLY A 92 40.47 20.02 13.61
C GLY A 92 39.71 20.45 14.87
N SER A 93 38.45 20.04 15.03
CA SER A 93 37.68 20.27 16.26
C SER A 93 38.21 19.46 17.43
N VAL A 94 38.73 18.24 17.17
CA VAL A 94 39.44 17.41 18.15
C VAL A 94 40.79 18.03 18.49
N GLU A 95 41.55 18.46 17.48
CA GLU A 95 42.85 19.13 17.70
C GLU A 95 42.71 20.44 18.47
N THR A 96 41.65 21.23 18.21
CA THR A 96 41.38 22.47 18.95
C THR A 96 40.99 22.19 20.40
N LEU A 97 40.25 21.10 20.65
CA LEU A 97 39.91 20.63 21.99
C LEU A 97 41.15 20.13 22.73
N GLU A 98 42.00 19.34 22.08
CA GLU A 98 43.29 18.89 22.61
C GLU A 98 44.21 20.07 22.90
N ALA A 99 44.30 21.05 22.00
CA ALA A 99 45.07 22.26 22.22
C ALA A 99 44.55 23.07 23.40
N ALA A 100 43.22 23.19 23.58
CA ALA A 100 42.62 23.87 24.73
C ALA A 100 42.93 23.15 26.05
N ILE A 101 42.87 21.82 26.06
CA ILE A 101 43.26 21.00 27.22
C ILE A 101 44.76 21.14 27.51
N ASN A 102 45.59 21.26 26.47
CA ASN A 102 47.04 21.33 26.61
C ASN A 102 47.56 22.74 26.96
N THR A 103 46.78 23.81 26.75
CA THR A 103 47.25 25.22 26.91
C THR A 103 46.60 26.02 28.03
N GLY A 104 45.56 25.52 28.72
CA GLY A 104 44.99 26.30 29.82
C GLY A 104 43.66 25.83 30.39
N LEU A 105 43.42 24.51 30.39
CA LEU A 105 42.90 23.88 31.60
C LEU A 105 44.07 23.20 32.32
#